data_AF-A0A2H4H7K7-F1
#
_entry.id   AF-A0A2H4H7K7-F1
#
_cell.length_a   1.000
_cell.length_b   1.000
_cell.length_c   1.000
_cell.angle_alpha   90.00
_cell.angle_beta   90.00
_cell.angle_gamma   90.00
#
_symmetry.space_group_name_H-M   'P 1'
#
loop_
_entity.id
_entity.type
_entity.pdbx_description
1 polymer ?
#
loop_
_entity_poly.entity_id
_entity_poly.type
_entity_poly.pdbx_seq_one_letter_code
_entity_poly.pdbx_strand_id
1 'polypeptide(L)'
;MKALSFLFIPVLGLLVCGQSLCPIDKAVSKEIQDVTTSLVPEAVRNIGLDCQSVTSRGSLVTCPSGFAVTSCTCGSACGSWDVRAETTCHCQCAGMDWTGARCCRLRIQ
;
A
#
# COMPACT_ATOMS: atom_id res chain seq x y z
N MET A 1 -38.32 -48.23 24.83
CA MET A 1 -37.10 -47.40 24.71
C MET A 1 -36.57 -47.48 23.27
N LYS A 2 -37.26 -46.89 22.28
CA LYS A 2 -36.84 -46.89 20.87
C LYS A 2 -36.88 -45.50 20.21
N ALA A 3 -37.28 -44.48 20.98
CA ALA A 3 -37.43 -43.10 20.48
C ALA A 3 -36.13 -42.29 20.53
N LEU A 4 -35.15 -42.67 21.38
CA LEU A 4 -33.88 -41.93 21.47
C LEU A 4 -32.98 -42.09 20.24
N SER A 5 -33.12 -43.19 19.48
CA SER A 5 -32.23 -43.46 18.33
C SER A 5 -32.50 -42.55 17.11
N PHE A 6 -33.70 -41.97 17.00
CA PHE A 6 -34.07 -41.12 15.87
C PHE A 6 -33.65 -39.66 16.03
N LEU A 7 -33.30 -39.23 17.25
CA LEU A 7 -32.81 -37.87 17.52
C LEU A 7 -31.31 -37.70 17.26
N PHE A 8 -30.55 -38.79 17.11
CA PHE A 8 -29.11 -38.73 16.79
C PHE A 8 -28.81 -38.57 15.31
N ILE A 9 -29.73 -38.93 14.42
CA ILE A 9 -29.57 -38.83 12.96
C ILE A 9 -29.48 -37.36 12.48
N PRO A 10 -30.35 -36.42 12.91
CA PRO A 10 -30.23 -35.02 12.50
C PRO A 10 -28.99 -34.33 13.08
N VAL A 11 -28.52 -34.77 14.26
CA VAL A 11 -27.30 -34.24 14.90
C VAL A 11 -26.04 -34.72 14.17
N LEU A 12 -26.00 -35.98 13.72
CA LEU A 12 -24.91 -36.46 12.87
C LEU A 12 -24.91 -35.77 11.50
N GLY A 13 -26.07 -35.45 10.92
CA GLY A 13 -26.16 -34.69 9.66
C GLY A 13 -25.57 -33.28 9.75
N LEU A 14 -25.64 -32.65 10.93
CA LEU A 14 -25.02 -31.34 11.20
C LEU A 14 -23.51 -31.43 11.45
N LEU A 15 -23.00 -32.58 11.90
CA LEU A 15 -21.58 -32.85 12.13
C LEU A 15 -20.79 -33.20 10.85
N VAL A 16 -21.47 -33.52 9.73
CA VAL A 16 -20.83 -33.82 8.44
C VAL A 16 -20.33 -32.55 7.71
N CYS A 17 -20.64 -31.36 8.22
CA CYS A 17 -20.04 -30.11 7.77
C CYS A 17 -18.63 -29.84 8.34
N GLY A 18 -17.96 -30.87 8.87
CA GLY A 18 -16.58 -30.80 9.36
C GLY A 18 -15.56 -30.90 8.22
N GLN A 19 -14.78 -29.82 8.03
CA GLN A 19 -13.51 -29.74 7.28
C GLN A 19 -13.52 -29.89 5.73
N SER A 20 -14.56 -30.44 5.11
CA SER A 20 -14.60 -30.71 3.66
C SER A 20 -15.54 -29.80 2.84
N LEU A 21 -16.17 -28.80 3.45
CA LEU A 21 -17.34 -28.06 2.94
C LEU A 21 -17.24 -27.42 1.53
N CYS A 22 -16.06 -27.36 0.92
CA CYS A 22 -15.86 -26.72 -0.38
C CYS A 22 -14.66 -27.33 -1.15
N PRO A 23 -14.74 -28.57 -1.66
CA PRO A 23 -13.65 -29.16 -2.44
C PRO A 23 -13.36 -28.35 -3.71
N ILE A 24 -14.42 -27.79 -4.31
CA ILE A 24 -14.34 -26.90 -5.48
C ILE A 24 -13.69 -25.58 -5.09
N ASP A 25 -14.08 -24.92 -4.01
CA ASP A 25 -13.46 -23.65 -3.61
C ASP A 25 -12.00 -23.82 -3.21
N LYS A 26 -11.60 -24.98 -2.63
CA LYS A 26 -10.19 -25.31 -2.39
C LYS A 26 -9.41 -25.42 -3.70
N ALA A 27 -9.97 -26.08 -4.71
CA ALA A 27 -9.36 -26.18 -6.04
C ALA A 27 -9.26 -24.81 -6.71
N VAL A 28 -10.33 -24.02 -6.69
CA VAL A 28 -10.37 -22.65 -7.23
C VAL A 28 -9.36 -21.74 -6.54
N SER A 29 -9.27 -21.79 -5.21
CA SER A 29 -8.31 -20.98 -4.45
C SER A 29 -6.87 -21.35 -4.79
N LYS A 30 -6.59 -22.63 -5.00
CA LYS A 30 -5.26 -23.11 -5.43
C LYS A 30 -4.92 -22.59 -6.83
N GLU A 31 -5.84 -22.68 -7.78
CA GLU A 31 -5.63 -22.14 -9.13
C GLU A 31 -5.43 -20.62 -9.13
N ILE A 32 -6.22 -19.88 -8.33
CA ILE A 32 -6.01 -18.44 -8.14
C ILE A 32 -4.61 -18.15 -7.60
N GLN A 33 -4.16 -18.92 -6.62
CA GLN A 33 -2.83 -18.74 -6.03
C GLN A 33 -1.71 -19.04 -7.05
N ASP A 34 -1.83 -20.11 -7.83
CA ASP A 34 -0.85 -20.52 -8.83
C ASP A 34 -0.75 -19.46 -9.95
N VAL A 35 -1.88 -18.94 -10.43
CA VAL A 35 -1.94 -17.84 -11.41
C VAL A 35 -1.42 -16.52 -10.82
N THR A 36 -1.79 -16.19 -9.58
CA THR A 36 -1.35 -14.96 -8.92
C THR A 36 0.17 -14.96 -8.71
N THR A 37 0.75 -16.12 -8.39
CA THR A 37 2.20 -16.27 -8.17
C THR A 37 3.01 -15.95 -9.43
N SER A 38 2.47 -16.21 -10.62
CA SER A 38 3.12 -15.85 -11.88
C SER A 38 2.85 -14.40 -12.31
N LEU A 39 1.61 -13.91 -12.14
CA LEU A 39 1.21 -12.57 -12.59
C LEU A 39 1.71 -11.43 -11.70
N VAL A 40 1.79 -11.62 -10.37
CA VAL A 40 2.18 -10.55 -9.43
C VAL A 40 3.59 -10.03 -9.70
N PRO A 41 4.63 -10.87 -9.87
CA PRO A 41 5.96 -10.39 -10.19
C PRO A 41 6.00 -9.55 -11.49
N GLU A 42 5.25 -9.96 -12.51
CA GLU A 42 5.17 -9.25 -13.79
C GLU A 42 4.46 -7.89 -13.63
N ALA A 43 3.34 -7.86 -12.91
CA ALA A 43 2.63 -6.63 -12.60
C ALA A 43 3.49 -5.66 -11.76
N VAL A 44 4.22 -6.16 -10.76
CA VAL A 44 5.11 -5.35 -9.91
C VAL A 44 6.29 -4.78 -10.70
N ARG A 45 6.82 -5.53 -11.68
CA ARG A 45 7.90 -5.03 -12.57
C ARG A 45 7.47 -3.81 -13.39
N ASN A 46 6.17 -3.70 -13.69
CA ASN A 46 5.61 -2.56 -14.42
C ASN A 46 5.29 -1.36 -13.50
N ILE A 47 5.55 -1.45 -12.19
CA ILE A 47 5.40 -0.32 -11.26
C ILE A 47 6.71 0.47 -11.22
N GLY A 48 6.66 1.72 -11.67
CA GLY A 48 7.75 2.68 -11.57
C GLY A 48 7.56 3.71 -10.45
N LEU A 49 8.63 4.42 -10.15
CA LEU A 49 8.59 5.67 -9.38
C LEU A 49 8.51 6.86 -10.34
N ASP A 50 7.37 7.55 -10.34
CA ASP A 50 7.17 8.82 -11.03
C ASP A 50 7.57 9.95 -10.09
N CYS A 51 8.67 10.63 -10.40
CA CYS A 51 9.26 11.63 -9.52
C CYS A 51 9.46 12.97 -10.22
N GLN A 52 9.04 14.04 -9.55
CA GLN A 52 9.23 15.42 -9.98
C GLN A 52 9.82 16.27 -8.86
N SER A 53 10.45 17.38 -9.23
CA SER A 53 10.92 18.37 -8.25
C SER A 53 10.03 19.60 -8.34
N VAL A 54 9.57 20.09 -7.20
CA VAL A 54 8.87 21.37 -7.09
C VAL A 54 9.72 22.32 -6.28
N THR A 55 9.70 23.60 -6.66
CA THR A 55 10.42 24.66 -5.96
C THR A 55 9.50 25.83 -5.71
N SER A 56 9.73 26.54 -4.61
CA SER A 56 9.04 27.78 -4.26
C SER A 56 10.00 28.74 -3.58
N ARG A 57 9.70 30.03 -3.66
CA ARG A 57 10.39 31.04 -2.85
C ARG A 57 10.03 30.88 -1.38
N GLY A 58 10.96 31.28 -0.51
CA GLY A 58 10.80 31.18 0.94
C GLY A 58 11.15 29.79 1.50
N SER A 59 10.68 29.52 2.72
CA SER A 59 11.07 28.35 3.51
C SER A 59 10.17 27.12 3.33
N LEU A 60 9.13 27.19 2.49
CA LEU A 60 8.13 26.13 2.36
C LEU A 60 7.87 25.78 0.90
N VAL A 61 7.73 24.49 0.62
CA VAL A 61 7.13 24.00 -0.62
C VAL A 61 6.38 22.70 -0.38
N THR A 62 5.21 22.55 -0.99
CA THR A 62 4.33 21.39 -0.82
C THR A 62 4.30 20.60 -2.12
N CYS A 63 4.47 19.28 -2.01
CA CYS A 63 4.29 18.38 -3.13
C CYS A 63 2.84 18.40 -3.64
N PRO A 64 2.60 18.21 -4.95
CA PRO A 64 1.26 18.06 -5.48
C PRO A 64 0.53 16.86 -4.84
N SER A 65 -0.81 16.93 -4.78
CA SER A 65 -1.62 15.84 -4.24
C SER A 65 -1.31 14.51 -4.93
N GLY A 66 -1.19 13.45 -4.14
CA GLY A 66 -0.82 12.12 -4.62
C GLY A 66 0.68 11.87 -4.77
N PHE A 67 1.53 12.82 -4.40
CA PHE A 67 2.97 12.62 -4.27
C PHE A 67 3.41 12.72 -2.81
N ALA A 68 4.36 11.87 -2.42
CA ALA A 68 5.05 11.94 -1.14
C ALA A 68 6.39 12.68 -1.28
N VAL A 69 6.80 13.38 -0.23
CA VAL A 69 8.15 13.98 -0.16
C VAL A 69 9.17 12.86 0.06
N THR A 70 10.17 12.76 -0.82
CA THR A 70 11.31 11.82 -0.66
C THR A 70 12.58 12.53 -0.22
N SER A 71 12.74 13.80 -0.55
CA SER A 71 13.82 14.64 -0.05
C SER A 71 13.48 16.13 -0.16
N CYS A 72 14.17 16.95 0.63
CA CYS A 72 14.13 18.41 0.53
C CYS A 72 15.49 18.96 0.14
N THR A 73 15.49 20.14 -0.46
CA THR A 73 16.67 20.94 -0.73
C THR A 73 16.36 22.40 -0.42
N CYS A 74 17.36 23.13 0.05
CA CYS A 74 17.21 24.49 0.50
C CYS A 74 18.23 25.37 -0.20
N GLY A 75 17.85 26.61 -0.51
CA GLY A 75 18.78 27.61 -0.97
C GLY A 75 19.76 28.05 0.13
N SER A 76 20.62 29.01 -0.20
CA SER A 76 21.61 29.58 0.73
C SER A 76 22.51 28.55 1.44
N ALA A 77 22.77 27.41 0.79
CA ALA A 77 23.53 26.28 1.35
C ALA A 77 22.98 25.74 2.69
N CYS A 78 21.69 25.94 2.97
CA CYS A 78 21.05 25.42 4.19
C CYS A 78 20.90 23.89 4.12
N GLY A 79 21.46 23.18 5.11
CA GLY A 79 21.32 21.73 5.24
C GLY A 79 20.20 21.29 6.19
N SER A 80 19.56 22.21 6.90
CA SER A 80 18.57 21.92 7.94
C SER A 80 17.15 22.07 7.41
N TRP A 81 16.44 20.95 7.32
CA TRP A 81 15.06 20.89 6.86
C TRP A 81 14.27 19.80 7.57
N ASP A 82 12.94 19.95 7.56
CA ASP A 82 11.98 18.95 8.02
C ASP A 82 10.86 18.74 6.99
N VAL A 83 10.16 17.61 7.10
CA VAL A 83 8.93 17.34 6.34
C VAL A 83 7.73 17.46 7.27
N ARG A 84 6.80 18.34 6.92
CA ARG A 84 5.55 18.58 7.64
C ARG A 84 4.40 17.87 6.96
N ALA A 85 3.58 17.19 7.76
CA ALA A 85 2.42 16.44 7.30
C ALA A 85 2.73 15.52 6.09
N GLU A 86 3.96 15.01 6.01
CA GLU A 86 4.47 14.12 4.96
C GLU A 86 4.51 14.72 3.52
N THR A 87 3.97 15.91 3.32
CA THR A 87 3.79 16.52 1.98
C THR A 87 4.56 17.82 1.78
N THR A 88 5.02 18.47 2.84
CA THR A 88 5.59 19.82 2.77
C THR A 88 7.02 19.85 3.30
N CYS A 89 7.96 20.23 2.46
CA CYS A 89 9.32 20.54 2.90
C CYS A 89 9.37 21.91 3.57
N HIS A 90 10.06 21.98 4.71
CA HIS A 90 10.33 23.21 5.44
C HIS A 90 11.85 23.37 5.67
N CYS A 91 12.43 24.42 5.10
CA CYS A 91 13.83 24.79 5.34
C CYS A 91 13.92 25.68 6.58
N GLN A 92 14.78 25.31 7.53
CA GLN A 92 14.78 25.86 8.89
C GLN A 92 15.75 27.03 9.09
N CYS A 93 16.68 27.25 8.16
CA CYS A 93 17.63 28.35 8.29
C CYS A 93 16.95 29.73 8.17
N ALA A 94 17.53 30.74 8.78
CA ALA A 94 17.03 32.10 8.68
C ALA A 94 17.23 32.67 7.26
N GLY A 95 16.26 33.43 6.76
CA GLY A 95 16.40 34.16 5.49
C GLY A 95 16.35 33.29 4.23
N MET A 96 15.60 32.18 4.25
CA MET A 96 15.48 31.28 3.10
C MET A 96 15.03 32.01 1.83
N ASP A 97 15.89 31.96 0.81
CA ASP A 97 15.63 32.45 -0.56
C ASP A 97 14.63 31.53 -1.28
N TRP A 98 14.87 30.22 -1.24
CA TRP A 98 13.98 29.22 -1.84
C TRP A 98 14.07 27.86 -1.16
N THR A 99 13.05 27.05 -1.38
CA THR A 99 12.93 25.66 -0.92
C THR A 99 12.50 24.77 -2.08
N GLY A 100 13.06 23.57 -2.16
CA GLY A 100 12.70 22.54 -3.12
C GLY A 100 12.31 21.24 -2.42
N ALA A 101 11.37 20.51 -3.02
CA ALA A 101 10.98 19.17 -2.61
C ALA A 101 11.12 18.22 -3.80
N ARG A 102 11.66 17.02 -3.54
CA ARG A 102 11.55 15.89 -4.44
C ARG A 102 10.28 15.13 -4.08
N CYS A 103 9.36 15.06 -5.04
CA CYS A 103 8.04 14.50 -4.89
C CYS A 103 7.95 13.23 -5.73
N CYS A 104 7.63 12.08 -5.14
CA CYS A 104 7.50 10.82 -5.86
C CYS A 104 6.17 10.13 -5.58
N ARG A 105 5.73 9.30 -6.52
CA ARG A 105 4.62 8.36 -6.36
C ARG A 105 4.89 7.07 -7.12
N LEU A 106 4.20 6.00 -6.73
CA LEU A 106 4.13 4.80 -7.55
C LEU A 106 3.22 5.06 -8.76
N ARG A 107 3.65 4.59 -9.93
CA ARG A 107 2.88 4.69 -11.17
C ARG A 107 3.08 3.42 -11.99
N ILE A 108 1.98 2.86 -12.48
CA ILE A 108 2.02 1.78 -13.47
C ILE A 108 2.51 2.37 -14.79
N GLN A 109 3.55 1.78 -15.36
CA GLN A 109 4.16 2.16 -16.63
C GLN A 109 3.34 1.67 -17.83
#